data_AF-A0A530L8P9-F1
#
_entry.id   AF-A0A530L8P9-F1
#
_cell.length_a   1.000
_cell.length_b   1.000
_cell.length_c   1.000
_cell.angle_alpha   90.00
_cell.angle_beta   90.00
_cell.angle_gamma   90.00
#
_symmetry.space_group_name_H-M   'P 1'
#
loop_
_entity.id
_entity.type
_entity.pdbx_description
1 polymer ?
#
loop_
_entity_poly.entity_id
_entity_poly.type
_entity_poly.pdbx_seq_one_letter_code
_entity_poly.pdbx_strand_id
1 'polypeptide(L)'
;AGTEDGLRYRMLYLEPSLMLDCLGGGSLPFVGNAVVTDRDLRATLLSALGPLDQELDELFVVDFMTQLMQSLAQHAGQPAKPVAKTAWRAASLARDYLEENVARIVRSDELEAITGLDRYALSRHFRATFSTSPHRFLLMRRLQRARRM
;
A
#
# COMPACT_ATOMS: atom_id res chain seq x y z
N ALA A 1 11.37 -13.12 -31.21
CA ALA A 1 11.18 -13.88 -29.95
C ALA A 1 12.46 -14.65 -29.70
N GLY A 2 13.09 -14.45 -28.53
CA GLY A 2 14.42 -14.96 -28.16
C GLY A 2 15.59 -14.22 -28.84
N THR A 3 16.05 -13.10 -28.28
CA THR A 3 17.35 -12.51 -28.65
C THR A 3 18.46 -13.12 -27.77
N GLU A 4 19.73 -12.96 -28.17
CA GLU A 4 20.88 -13.41 -27.36
C GLU A 4 20.93 -12.75 -25.96
N ASP A 5 20.16 -11.70 -25.73
CA ASP A 5 20.08 -10.93 -24.47
C ASP A 5 19.40 -11.70 -23.31
N GLY A 6 18.76 -12.83 -23.58
CA GLY A 6 18.06 -13.64 -22.57
C GLY A 6 16.82 -12.95 -21.99
N LEU A 7 16.18 -13.61 -21.02
CA LEU A 7 14.97 -13.13 -20.35
C LEU A 7 15.14 -13.24 -18.84
N ARG A 8 14.91 -12.13 -18.12
CA ARG A 8 14.88 -12.11 -16.65
C ARG A 8 13.46 -11.88 -16.19
N TYR A 9 12.96 -12.76 -15.33
CA TYR A 9 11.62 -12.68 -14.74
C TYR A 9 11.71 -12.40 -13.25
N ARG A 10 10.76 -11.61 -12.75
CA ARG A 10 10.45 -11.48 -11.33
C ARG A 10 8.96 -11.72 -11.16
N MET A 11 8.59 -12.48 -10.13
CA MET A 11 7.21 -12.89 -9.88
C MET A 11 6.87 -12.62 -8.42
N LEU A 12 5.65 -12.13 -8.19
CA LEU A 12 5.05 -11.97 -6.88
C LEU A 12 3.85 -12.91 -6.80
N TYR A 13 3.83 -13.76 -5.78
CA TYR A 13 2.68 -14.59 -5.46
C TYR A 13 1.90 -13.89 -4.35
N LEU A 14 0.61 -13.64 -4.58
CA LEU A 14 -0.28 -12.99 -3.63
C LEU A 14 -1.26 -14.02 -3.11
N GLU A 15 -1.29 -14.20 -1.81
CA GLU A 15 -2.32 -15.05 -1.19
C GLU A 15 -3.70 -14.37 -1.32
N PRO A 16 -4.72 -15.10 -1.79
CA PRO A 16 -6.07 -14.55 -1.93
C PRO A 16 -6.66 -13.99 -0.63
N SER A 17 -6.30 -14.57 0.53
CA SER A 17 -6.69 -14.10 1.87
C SER A 17 -6.27 -12.65 2.10
N LEU A 18 -5.01 -12.31 1.81
CA LEU A 18 -4.48 -10.95 1.95
C LEU A 18 -5.21 -9.94 1.07
N MET A 19 -5.62 -10.35 -0.12
CA MET A 19 -6.42 -9.52 -1.02
C MET A 19 -7.83 -9.28 -0.47
N LEU A 20 -8.47 -10.32 0.06
CA LEU A 20 -9.81 -10.26 0.65
C LEU A 20 -9.86 -9.40 1.91
N ASP A 21 -8.84 -9.50 2.77
CA ASP A 21 -8.69 -8.67 3.97
C ASP A 21 -8.67 -7.17 3.60
N CYS A 22 -7.93 -6.82 2.54
CA CYS A 22 -7.87 -5.45 2.04
C CYS A 22 -9.23 -4.94 1.52
N LEU A 23 -10.04 -5.81 0.93
CA LEU A 23 -11.35 -5.48 0.34
C LEU A 23 -12.46 -5.32 1.38
N GLY A 24 -12.22 -5.70 2.65
CA GLY A 24 -13.22 -5.66 3.72
C GLY A 24 -14.37 -6.62 3.46
N GLY A 25 -14.06 -7.86 3.04
CA GLY A 25 -15.06 -8.92 2.79
C GLY A 25 -15.78 -8.83 1.45
N GLY A 26 -15.32 -7.97 0.53
CA GLY A 26 -15.78 -7.95 -0.87
C GLY A 26 -15.24 -9.12 -1.70
N SER A 27 -15.78 -9.30 -2.91
CA SER A 27 -15.24 -10.27 -3.87
C SER A 27 -13.98 -9.75 -4.56
N LEU A 28 -13.09 -10.68 -4.94
CA LEU A 28 -11.90 -10.34 -5.73
C LEU A 28 -12.32 -9.69 -7.07
N PRO A 29 -11.68 -8.58 -7.47
CA PRO A 29 -11.96 -7.93 -8.74
C PRO A 29 -11.57 -8.84 -9.91
N PHE A 30 -12.47 -8.99 -10.88
CA PHE A 30 -12.20 -9.68 -12.13
C PHE A 30 -11.85 -8.67 -13.22
N VAL A 31 -10.59 -8.65 -13.65
CA VAL A 31 -10.12 -7.78 -14.74
C VAL A 31 -10.22 -8.55 -16.06
N GLY A 32 -11.22 -8.23 -16.88
CA GLY A 32 -11.46 -8.93 -18.15
C GLY A 32 -10.40 -8.70 -19.23
N ASN A 33 -9.66 -7.59 -19.15
CA ASN A 33 -8.57 -7.27 -20.06
C ASN A 33 -7.22 -7.68 -19.45
N ALA A 34 -6.59 -8.72 -19.99
CA ALA A 34 -5.30 -9.23 -19.49
C ALA A 34 -4.12 -8.25 -19.69
N VAL A 35 -4.26 -7.28 -20.60
CA VAL A 35 -3.25 -6.26 -20.87
C VAL A 35 -3.81 -4.89 -20.49
N VAL A 36 -3.22 -4.30 -19.45
CA VAL A 36 -3.63 -3.00 -18.92
C VAL A 36 -2.50 -1.99 -19.10
N THR A 37 -2.80 -0.87 -19.76
CA THR A 37 -1.85 0.26 -19.87
C THR A 37 -2.20 1.32 -18.82
N ASP A 38 -1.68 1.14 -17.62
CA ASP A 38 -1.87 2.04 -16.48
C ASP A 38 -0.52 2.39 -15.86
N ARG A 39 -0.23 3.70 -15.77
CA ARG A 39 1.04 4.20 -15.22
C ARG A 39 1.16 3.96 -13.72
N ASP A 40 0.08 4.14 -12.97
CA ASP A 40 0.06 4.06 -11.52
C ASP A 40 0.05 2.60 -11.04
N LEU A 41 -0.70 1.74 -11.74
CA LEU A 41 -0.61 0.29 -11.53
C LEU A 41 0.80 -0.22 -11.83
N ARG A 42 1.40 0.19 -12.95
CA ARG A 42 2.79 -0.18 -13.29
C ARG A 42 3.78 0.29 -12.21
N ALA A 43 3.65 1.53 -11.74
CA ALA A 43 4.51 2.06 -10.68
C ALA A 43 4.33 1.29 -9.36
N THR A 44 3.10 0.91 -9.02
CA THR A 44 2.78 0.10 -7.83
C THR A 44 3.40 -1.29 -7.94
N LEU A 45 3.29 -1.97 -9.08
CA LEU A 45 3.91 -3.27 -9.30
C LEU A 45 5.44 -3.20 -9.21
N LEU A 46 6.06 -2.19 -9.83
CA LEU A 46 7.51 -2.02 -9.81
C LEU A 46 8.05 -1.70 -8.42
N SER A 47 7.28 -1.04 -7.55
CA SER A 47 7.73 -0.76 -6.18
C SER A 47 7.92 -2.01 -5.34
N ALA A 48 7.11 -3.07 -5.60
CA ALA A 48 7.24 -4.36 -4.92
C ALA A 48 8.17 -5.32 -5.66
N LEU A 49 8.17 -5.30 -7.00
CA LEU A 49 9.04 -6.16 -7.81
C LEU A 49 10.51 -5.72 -7.78
N GLY A 50 10.82 -4.47 -7.43
CA GLY A 50 12.20 -3.94 -7.36
C GLY A 50 13.05 -4.50 -6.19
N PRO A 51 12.55 -4.53 -4.95
CA PRO A 51 13.32 -4.94 -3.78
C PRO A 51 13.16 -6.42 -3.37
N LEU A 52 12.72 -7.34 -4.25
CA LEU A 52 12.42 -8.75 -3.89
C LEU A 52 13.61 -9.57 -3.33
N ASP A 53 14.80 -9.00 -3.26
CA ASP A 53 15.97 -9.67 -2.68
C ASP A 53 16.03 -9.49 -1.14
N GLN A 54 15.05 -8.78 -0.56
CA GLN A 54 14.92 -8.50 0.87
C GLN A 54 13.47 -8.70 1.32
N GLU A 55 13.29 -8.90 2.63
CA GLU A 55 11.95 -8.92 3.23
C GLU A 55 11.28 -7.55 3.09
N LEU A 56 9.99 -7.55 2.74
CA LEU A 56 9.22 -6.32 2.54
C LEU A 56 8.72 -5.78 3.88
N ASP A 57 8.88 -4.48 4.11
CA ASP A 57 8.35 -3.78 5.28
C ASP A 57 6.83 -3.92 5.40
N GLU A 58 6.30 -4.19 6.59
CA GLU A 58 4.86 -4.42 6.77
C GLU A 58 3.99 -3.23 6.32
N LEU A 59 4.41 -2.00 6.62
CA LEU A 59 3.66 -0.81 6.20
C LEU A 59 3.75 -0.64 4.68
N PHE A 60 4.88 -1.01 4.07
CA PHE A 60 5.00 -1.10 2.62
C PHE A 60 4.00 -2.10 2.03
N VAL A 61 3.91 -3.32 2.57
CA VAL A 61 2.97 -4.34 2.10
C VAL A 61 1.53 -3.84 2.19
N VAL A 62 1.15 -3.18 3.29
CA VAL A 62 -0.18 -2.58 3.43
C VAL A 62 -0.45 -1.50 2.37
N ASP A 63 0.50 -0.59 2.13
CA ASP A 63 0.35 0.46 1.10
C ASP A 63 0.31 -0.12 -0.32
N PHE A 64 1.15 -1.13 -0.60
CA PHE A 64 1.17 -1.84 -1.88
C PHE A 64 -0.15 -2.55 -2.14
N MET A 65 -0.64 -3.35 -1.18
CA MET A 65 -1.91 -4.06 -1.31
C MET A 65 -3.09 -3.10 -1.45
N THR A 66 -3.11 -2.00 -0.70
CA THR A 66 -4.18 -0.98 -0.81
C THR A 66 -4.23 -0.39 -2.22
N GLN A 67 -3.08 -0.02 -2.79
CA GLN A 67 -2.99 0.55 -4.14
C GLN A 67 -3.31 -0.50 -5.21
N LEU A 68 -2.77 -1.71 -5.09
CA LEU A 68 -3.01 -2.79 -6.04
C LEU A 68 -4.50 -3.13 -6.11
N MET A 69 -5.16 -3.34 -4.97
CA MET A 69 -6.58 -3.68 -4.93
C MET A 69 -7.45 -2.55 -5.46
N GLN A 70 -7.09 -1.29 -5.20
CA GLN A 70 -7.78 -0.13 -5.76
C GLN A 70 -7.67 -0.09 -7.29
N SER A 71 -6.47 -0.29 -7.84
CA SER A 71 -6.26 -0.33 -9.30
C SER A 71 -6.98 -1.52 -9.94
N LEU A 72 -6.92 -2.72 -9.33
CA LEU A 72 -7.64 -3.89 -9.85
C LEU A 72 -9.15 -3.69 -9.85
N ALA A 73 -9.71 -3.10 -8.78
CA ALA A 73 -11.14 -2.76 -8.72
C ALA A 73 -11.54 -1.78 -9.83
N GLN A 74 -10.72 -0.76 -10.08
CA GLN A 74 -10.93 0.20 -11.16
C GLN A 74 -10.93 -0.49 -12.54
N HIS A 75 -9.95 -1.35 -12.81
CA HIS A 75 -9.85 -2.10 -14.08
C HIS A 75 -10.92 -3.19 -14.25
N ALA A 76 -11.49 -3.67 -13.14
CA ALA A 76 -12.65 -4.54 -13.14
C ALA A 76 -13.98 -3.79 -13.36
N GLY A 77 -13.95 -2.46 -13.52
CA GLY A 77 -15.15 -1.65 -13.68
C GLY A 77 -16.03 -1.58 -12.43
N GLN A 78 -15.47 -1.90 -11.25
CA GLN A 78 -16.19 -1.80 -10.00
C GLN A 78 -16.38 -0.32 -9.63
N PRO A 79 -17.56 0.09 -9.15
CA PRO A 79 -17.79 1.46 -8.74
C PRO A 79 -16.86 1.81 -7.56
N ALA A 80 -16.27 3.01 -7.60
CA ALA A 80 -15.52 3.51 -6.46
C ALA A 80 -16.43 3.54 -5.24
N LYS A 81 -16.03 2.85 -4.17
CA LYS A 81 -16.74 2.96 -2.89
C LYS A 81 -16.62 4.42 -2.42
N PRO A 82 -17.73 5.05 -2.00
CA PRO A 82 -17.66 6.38 -1.41
C PRO A 82 -16.66 6.38 -0.26
N VAL A 83 -15.80 7.38 -0.21
CA VAL A 83 -14.93 7.57 0.95
C VAL A 83 -15.84 7.92 2.13
N ALA A 84 -15.97 6.99 3.08
CA ALA A 84 -16.66 7.26 4.34
C ALA A 84 -16.05 8.49 5.01
N LYS A 85 -16.81 9.19 5.87
CA LYS A 85 -16.29 10.34 6.62
C LYS A 85 -14.90 10.01 7.17
N THR A 86 -13.92 10.82 6.78
CA THR A 86 -12.53 10.59 7.12
C THR A 86 -12.39 10.44 8.64
N ALA A 87 -11.78 9.33 9.08
CA ALA A 87 -11.46 9.11 10.48
C ALA A 87 -10.28 9.99 10.91
N TRP A 88 -10.46 11.32 10.86
CA TRP A 88 -9.41 12.31 11.04
C TRP A 88 -8.64 12.13 12.35
N ARG A 89 -9.35 11.82 13.45
CA ARG A 89 -8.72 11.57 14.75
C ARG A 89 -7.78 10.38 14.72
N ALA A 90 -8.23 9.25 14.15
CA ALA A 90 -7.43 8.04 13.99
C ALA A 90 -6.23 8.28 13.07
N ALA A 91 -6.42 8.98 11.95
CA ALA A 91 -5.33 9.33 11.04
C ALA A 91 -4.28 10.23 11.72
N SER A 92 -4.72 11.25 12.47
CA SER A 92 -3.83 12.12 13.24
C SER A 92 -3.06 11.36 14.33
N LEU A 93 -3.71 10.45 15.06
CA LEU A 93 -3.04 9.58 16.03
C LEU A 93 -1.93 8.75 15.38
N ALA A 94 -2.21 8.10 14.24
CA ALA A 94 -1.19 7.36 13.50
C ALA A 94 -0.05 8.26 13.04
N ARG A 95 -0.35 9.48 12.55
CA ARG A 95 0.68 10.43 12.11
C ARG A 95 1.62 10.79 13.25
N ASP A 96 1.06 11.16 14.39
CA ASP A 96 1.83 11.59 15.56
C ASP A 96 2.71 10.44 16.06
N TYR A 97 2.16 9.22 16.12
CA TYR A 97 2.91 8.02 16.46
C TYR A 97 4.08 7.74 15.48
N LEU A 98 3.85 7.87 14.18
CA LEU A 98 4.90 7.68 13.17
C LEU A 98 6.01 8.73 13.27
N GLU A 99 5.65 9.98 13.61
CA GLU A 99 6.60 11.07 13.82
C GLU A 99 7.50 10.79 15.03
N GLU A 100 6.90 10.41 16.16
CA GLU A 100 7.60 10.08 17.41
C GLU A 100 8.51 8.86 17.26
N ASN A 101 8.11 7.90 16.42
CA ASN A 101 8.81 6.62 16.23
C ASN A 101 9.62 6.56 14.93
N VAL A 102 9.96 7.71 14.34
CA VAL A 102 10.63 7.80 13.02
C VAL A 102 11.90 6.94 12.88
N ALA A 103 12.65 6.78 13.98
CA ALA A 103 13.96 6.13 14.00
C ALA A 103 13.91 4.60 14.12
N ARG A 104 12.74 4.01 14.39
CA ARG A 104 12.58 2.55 14.53
C ARG A 104 11.60 2.01 13.50
N ILE A 105 11.59 0.68 13.37
CA ILE A 105 10.54 -0.02 12.64
C ILE A 105 9.22 0.17 13.40
N VAL A 106 8.17 0.57 12.66
CA VAL A 106 6.80 0.68 13.16
C VAL A 106 5.98 -0.36 12.42
N ARG A 107 5.32 -1.25 13.15
CA ARG A 107 4.52 -2.34 12.61
C ARG A 107 3.07 -1.93 12.37
N SER A 108 2.39 -2.70 11.55
CA SER A 108 1.00 -2.43 11.21
C SER A 108 0.05 -2.63 12.41
N ASP A 109 0.31 -3.65 13.23
CA ASP A 109 -0.45 -3.98 14.45
C ASP A 109 -0.36 -2.88 15.53
N GLU A 110 0.79 -2.22 15.66
CA GLU A 110 0.96 -1.06 16.55
C GLU A 110 0.01 0.08 16.15
N LEU A 111 -0.09 0.36 14.85
CA LEU A 111 -0.99 1.40 14.35
C LEU A 111 -2.47 1.00 14.48
N GLU A 112 -2.78 -0.29 14.29
CA GLU A 112 -4.13 -0.81 14.53
C GLU A 112 -4.55 -0.62 15.99
N ALA A 113 -3.67 -0.97 16.93
CA ALA A 113 -3.94 -0.88 18.36
C ALA A 113 -4.21 0.57 18.83
N ILE A 114 -3.43 1.55 18.34
CA ILE A 114 -3.59 2.95 18.78
C ILE A 114 -4.77 3.67 18.09
N THR A 115 -5.13 3.25 16.88
CA THR A 115 -6.18 3.93 16.10
C THR A 115 -7.54 3.28 16.20
N GLY A 116 -7.59 2.00 16.56
CA GLY A 116 -8.79 1.17 16.51
C GLY A 116 -9.29 0.85 15.10
N LEU A 117 -8.50 1.16 14.07
CA LEU A 117 -8.80 0.84 12.67
C LEU A 117 -7.93 -0.33 12.23
N ASP A 118 -8.46 -1.21 11.38
CA ASP A 118 -7.62 -2.18 10.68
C ASP A 118 -6.62 -1.46 9.75
N ARG A 119 -5.50 -2.12 9.46
CA ARG A 119 -4.38 -1.55 8.70
C ARG A 119 -4.78 -1.01 7.33
N TYR A 120 -5.74 -1.63 6.65
CA TYR A 120 -6.19 -1.21 5.32
C TYR A 120 -7.17 -0.03 5.43
N ALA A 121 -8.08 -0.03 6.40
CA ALA A 121 -8.92 1.13 6.71
C ALA A 121 -8.08 2.33 7.12
N LEU A 122 -7.09 2.12 7.99
CA LEU A 122 -6.15 3.15 8.38
C LEU A 122 -5.39 3.70 7.17
N SER A 123 -4.85 2.85 6.30
CA SER A 123 -4.17 3.28 5.07
C SER A 123 -5.06 4.18 4.20
N ARG A 124 -6.33 3.78 3.98
CA ARG A 124 -7.33 4.57 3.23
C ARG A 124 -7.63 5.92 3.90
N HIS A 125 -7.91 5.91 5.21
CA HIS A 125 -8.25 7.13 5.95
C HIS A 125 -7.06 8.07 6.09
N PHE A 126 -5.84 7.55 6.26
CA PHE A 126 -4.61 8.33 6.30
C PHE A 126 -4.39 9.03 4.95
N ARG A 127 -4.57 8.32 3.82
CA ARG A 127 -4.48 8.91 2.49
C ARG A 127 -5.56 9.95 2.21
N ALA A 128 -6.79 9.70 2.67
CA ALA A 128 -7.87 10.69 2.60
C ALA A 128 -7.60 11.95 3.45
N THR A 129 -6.81 11.83 4.52
CA THR A 129 -6.48 12.95 5.43
C THR A 129 -5.24 13.73 4.99
N PHE A 130 -4.19 13.03 4.60
CA PHE A 130 -2.83 13.59 4.42
C PHE A 130 -2.27 13.40 3.01
N SER A 131 -3.08 12.89 2.07
CA SER A 131 -2.68 12.65 0.66
C SER A 131 -1.45 11.76 0.48
N THR A 132 -1.15 10.92 1.47
CA THR A 132 -0.02 9.97 1.47
C THR A 132 -0.38 8.72 2.28
N SER A 133 0.43 7.67 2.23
CA SER A 133 0.25 6.47 3.06
C SER A 133 1.08 6.56 4.35
N PRO A 134 0.75 5.79 5.41
CA PRO A 134 1.59 5.65 6.60
C PRO A 134 3.05 5.31 6.27
N HIS A 135 3.26 4.35 5.37
CA HIS A 135 4.59 3.96 4.89
C HIS A 135 5.35 5.12 4.23
N ARG A 136 4.74 5.80 3.25
CA ARG A 136 5.40 6.92 2.56
C ARG A 136 5.65 8.11 3.47
N PHE A 137 4.75 8.37 4.41
CA PHE A 137 4.94 9.39 5.44
C PHE A 137 6.19 9.11 6.27
N LEU A 138 6.30 7.91 6.83
CA LEU A 138 7.44 7.49 7.64
C LEU A 138 8.76 7.53 6.85
N LEU A 139 8.74 7.03 5.61
CA LEU A 139 9.90 7.06 4.71
C LEU A 139 10.37 8.50 4.46
N MET A 140 9.44 9.42 4.19
CA MET A 140 9.77 10.83 3.97
C MET A 140 10.32 11.51 5.22
N ARG A 141 9.83 11.16 6.42
CA ARG A 141 10.39 11.65 7.68
C ARG A 141 11.81 11.15 7.93
N ARG A 142 12.07 9.88 7.66
CA ARG A 142 13.43 9.31 7.72
C ARG A 142 14.38 10.02 6.76
N LEU A 143 13.95 10.25 5.51
CA LEU A 143 14.74 11.00 4.52
C LEU A 143 15.01 12.45 4.94
N GLN A 144 14.02 13.14 5.51
CA GLN A 144 14.18 14.50 6.04
C GLN A 144 15.19 14.57 7.18
N ARG A 145 15.18 13.59 8.09
CA ARG A 145 16.16 13.49 9.18
C ARG A 145 17.56 13.24 8.65
N ALA A 146 17.72 12.29 7.72
CA ALA A 146 19.01 11.98 7.11
C ALA A 146 19.63 13.17 6.36
N ARG A 147 18.83 14.04 5.74
CA ARG A 147 19.31 15.27 5.08
C ARG A 147 19.81 16.35 6.04
N ARG A 148 19.46 16.27 7.32
CA ARG A 148 19.85 17.24 8.36
C ARG A 148 21.07 16.77 9.17
N MET A 149 21.56 15.56 8.91
CA MET A 149 22.78 15.00 9.48
C MET A 149 23.92 15.21 8.51
#